data_AF-A0A9E5C6U9-F1
#
_entry.id   AF-A0A9E5C6U9-F1
#
_cell.length_a   1.000
_cell.length_b   1.000
_cell.length_c   1.000
_cell.angle_alpha   90.00
_cell.angle_beta   90.00
_cell.angle_gamma   90.00
#
_symmetry.space_group_name_H-M   'P 1'
#
loop_
_entity.id
_entity.type
_entity.pdbx_description
1 polymer ?
#
loop_
_entity_poly.entity_id
_entity_poly.type
_entity_poly.pdbx_seq_one_letter_code
_entity_poly.pdbx_strand_id
1 'polypeptide(L)'
;YDEFEATPYTNRDGSFRRNVWDEAQDKKFVYQGAPQAGRALATGLINEGFDVAYAYKPLHENGLGHAFLNTLLYLDYDRKGFDYPVLPIAVNCYGSNVIRNRGGAITQKVNGVELPFDPPGPSPKRCMELGAATARVMKDSPYRVALVASSSWSHAFLTPKNHYLWPDIESDYARFEELRDGDYDAWKRISTDQIEDAGQQELLNWMCLAGAMQELGRKPEILDYVETYVFNSNKCLALFSP
;
A
#
# COMPACT_ATOMS: atom_id res chain seq x y z
N TYR A 1 11.84 -0.81 13.53
CA TYR A 1 11.32 -0.65 14.89
C TYR A 1 11.36 -2.00 15.57
N ASP A 2 11.57 -2.06 16.89
CA ASP A 2 11.57 -3.33 17.63
C ASP A 2 10.13 -3.83 17.85
N GLU A 3 9.21 -2.90 18.12
CA GLU A 3 7.78 -3.15 18.22
C GLU A 3 6.98 -1.93 17.77
N PHE A 4 5.67 -2.13 17.60
CA PHE A 4 4.69 -1.10 17.30
C PHE A 4 3.49 -1.27 18.22
N GLU A 5 3.16 -0.22 18.98
CA GLU A 5 1.87 -0.14 19.65
C GLU A 5 0.87 0.58 18.73
N ALA A 6 -0.34 0.05 18.63
CA ALA A 6 -1.40 0.60 17.80
C ALA A 6 -2.74 0.62 18.54
N THR A 7 -3.50 1.69 18.31
CA THR A 7 -4.88 1.87 18.79
C THR A 7 -5.79 2.13 17.58
N PRO A 8 -6.15 1.08 16.81
CA PRO A 8 -6.74 1.23 15.48
C PRO A 8 -8.13 1.88 15.47
N TYR A 9 -8.80 1.92 16.63
CA TYR A 9 -10.16 2.41 16.75
C TYR A 9 -10.27 3.84 17.26
N THR A 10 -9.14 4.45 17.65
CA THR A 10 -9.10 5.84 18.11
C THR A 10 -8.62 6.73 16.96
N ASN A 11 -9.47 7.65 16.53
CA ASN A 11 -9.09 8.68 15.57
C ASN A 11 -8.10 9.68 16.20
N ARG A 12 -7.38 10.43 15.34
CA ARG A 12 -6.46 11.49 15.80
C ARG A 12 -7.13 12.58 16.64
N ASP A 13 -8.43 12.80 16.47
CA ASP A 13 -9.23 13.75 17.25
C ASP A 13 -9.81 13.15 18.54
N GLY A 14 -9.48 11.89 18.87
CA GLY A 14 -9.97 11.17 20.03
C GLY A 14 -11.35 10.52 19.84
N SER A 15 -12.00 10.69 18.69
CA SER A 15 -13.27 10.02 18.40
C SER A 15 -13.07 8.53 18.08
N PHE A 16 -14.12 7.72 18.27
CA PHE A 16 -14.06 6.27 18.12
C PHE A 16 -14.62 5.78 16.77
N ARG A 17 -13.94 4.81 16.16
CA ARG A 17 -14.43 4.01 15.03
C ARG A 17 -15.02 2.70 15.52
N ARG A 18 -16.28 2.44 15.16
CA ARG A 18 -16.88 1.10 15.36
C ARG A 18 -16.03 0.04 14.64
N ASN A 19 -15.90 -1.11 15.28
CA ASN A 19 -15.19 -2.26 14.74
C ASN A 19 -16.11 -3.50 14.74
N VAL A 20 -15.84 -4.45 13.85
CA VAL A 20 -16.68 -5.64 13.66
C VAL A 20 -16.46 -6.73 14.71
N TRP A 21 -15.50 -6.53 15.61
CA TRP A 21 -15.07 -7.50 16.61
C TRP A 21 -15.55 -7.15 18.03
N ASP A 22 -16.39 -6.11 18.17
CA ASP A 22 -16.87 -5.57 19.45
C ASP A 22 -15.74 -5.24 20.45
N GLU A 23 -14.55 -4.91 19.94
CA GLU A 23 -13.40 -4.60 20.77
C GLU A 23 -13.51 -3.21 21.41
N ALA A 24 -12.93 -3.07 22.61
CA ALA A 24 -12.88 -1.81 23.33
C ALA A 24 -12.22 -0.69 22.51
N GLN A 25 -12.66 0.55 22.76
CA GLN A 25 -12.23 1.71 21.98
C GLN A 25 -10.73 1.98 22.09
N ASP A 26 -10.20 1.78 23.29
CA ASP A 26 -8.80 1.95 23.66
C ASP A 26 -7.99 0.66 23.53
N LYS A 27 -8.53 -0.37 22.87
CA LYS A 27 -7.84 -1.64 22.66
C LYS A 27 -6.48 -1.38 21.99
N LYS A 28 -5.43 -1.83 22.67
CA LYS A 28 -4.06 -1.79 22.19
C LYS A 28 -3.69 -3.09 21.51
N PHE A 29 -3.02 -2.96 20.38
CA PHE A 29 -2.34 -4.04 19.68
C PHE A 29 -0.84 -3.77 19.72
N VAL A 30 -0.06 -4.82 20.00
CA VAL A 30 1.40 -4.74 19.97
C VAL A 30 1.90 -5.71 18.92
N TYR A 31 2.56 -5.18 17.89
CA TYR A 31 3.16 -5.98 16.83
C TYR A 31 4.67 -5.98 16.97
N GLN A 32 5.29 -7.14 16.81
CA GLN A 32 6.75 -7.24 16.77
C GLN A 32 7.28 -6.66 15.47
N GLY A 33 8.39 -5.94 15.53
CA GLY A 33 9.09 -5.45 14.37
C GLY A 33 10.27 -6.32 13.98
N ALA A 34 10.79 -6.13 12.77
CA ALA A 34 11.92 -6.90 12.23
C ALA A 34 13.13 -5.99 11.96
N PRO A 35 13.78 -5.41 12.99
CA PRO A 35 14.82 -4.38 12.81
C PRO A 35 16.07 -4.90 12.09
N GLN A 36 16.45 -6.16 12.27
CA GLN A 36 17.59 -6.75 11.56
C GLN A 36 17.26 -7.00 10.08
N ALA A 37 16.07 -7.54 9.78
CA ALA A 37 15.59 -7.70 8.41
C ALA A 37 15.43 -6.35 7.71
N GLY A 38 14.92 -5.33 8.41
CA GLY A 38 14.80 -3.97 7.88
C GLY A 38 16.14 -3.35 7.50
N ARG A 39 17.18 -3.53 8.33
CA ARG A 39 18.55 -3.10 7.97
C ARG A 39 19.08 -3.85 6.76
N ALA A 40 18.91 -5.18 6.74
CA ALA A 40 19.35 -6.01 5.61
C ALA A 40 18.68 -5.58 4.29
N LEU A 41 17.36 -5.38 4.31
CA LEU A 41 16.63 -4.92 3.13
C LEU A 41 17.07 -3.53 2.68
N ALA A 42 17.14 -2.56 3.59
CA ALA A 42 17.57 -1.21 3.26
C ALA A 42 18.99 -1.19 2.68
N THR A 43 19.92 -1.93 3.29
CA THR A 43 21.30 -2.07 2.77
C THR A 43 21.30 -2.71 1.38
N GLY A 44 20.56 -3.79 1.18
CA GLY A 44 20.49 -4.47 -0.12
C GLY A 44 19.95 -3.56 -1.22
N LEU A 45 18.84 -2.86 -0.96
CA LEU A 45 18.23 -1.94 -1.92
C LEU A 45 19.14 -0.75 -2.27
N ILE A 46 19.82 -0.18 -1.28
CA ILE A 46 20.81 0.90 -1.51
C ILE A 46 21.97 0.40 -2.38
N ASN A 47 22.47 -0.80 -2.11
CA ASN A 47 23.54 -1.41 -2.92
C ASN A 47 23.07 -1.74 -4.35
N GLU A 48 21.77 -1.99 -4.56
CA GLU A 48 21.16 -2.13 -5.89
C GLU A 48 20.83 -0.78 -6.57
N GLY A 49 21.18 0.36 -5.96
CA GLY A 49 20.99 1.68 -6.55
C GLY A 49 19.59 2.29 -6.31
N PHE A 50 18.89 1.91 -5.25
CA PHE A 50 17.67 2.56 -4.79
C PHE A 50 17.94 3.46 -3.60
N ASP A 51 17.61 4.75 -3.72
CA ASP A 51 17.72 5.73 -2.64
C ASP A 51 16.58 5.56 -1.63
N VAL A 52 16.66 4.51 -0.81
CA VAL A 52 15.62 4.18 0.17
C VAL A 52 15.82 4.99 1.45
N ALA A 53 14.78 5.75 1.82
CA ALA A 53 14.70 6.36 3.14
C ALA A 53 14.30 5.33 4.20
N TYR A 54 14.90 5.41 5.39
CA TYR A 54 14.58 4.54 6.52
C TYR A 54 14.49 5.34 7.83
N ALA A 55 13.72 4.83 8.78
CA ALA A 55 13.49 5.48 10.07
C ALA A 55 13.63 4.47 11.22
N TYR A 56 14.22 4.94 12.33
CA TYR A 56 14.38 4.15 13.55
C TYR A 56 13.23 4.30 14.55
N LYS A 57 12.46 5.40 14.46
CA LYS A 57 11.24 5.66 15.23
C LYS A 57 10.18 6.40 14.39
N PRO A 58 8.88 6.21 14.63
CA PRO A 58 7.83 7.06 14.06
C PRO A 58 8.04 8.52 14.49
N LEU A 59 7.72 9.48 13.61
CA LEU A 59 7.89 10.91 13.91
C LEU A 59 6.57 11.62 14.22
N HIS A 60 5.48 11.26 13.54
CA HIS A 60 4.24 12.02 13.55
C HIS A 60 2.99 11.23 13.95
N GLU A 61 2.99 9.91 13.77
CA GLU A 61 1.91 9.04 14.24
C GLU A 61 2.40 8.13 15.36
N ASN A 62 1.53 7.88 16.33
CA ASN A 62 1.75 6.83 17.32
C ASN A 62 1.44 5.49 16.65
N GLY A 63 2.50 4.71 16.38
CA GLY A 63 2.37 3.41 15.71
C GLY A 63 2.30 3.51 14.19
N LEU A 64 1.62 2.54 13.58
CA LEU A 64 1.44 2.46 12.13
C LEU A 64 0.13 3.13 11.69
N GLY A 65 0.13 3.75 10.51
CA GLY A 65 -1.08 4.28 9.90
C GLY A 65 -2.09 3.20 9.52
N HIS A 66 -3.35 3.60 9.30
CA HIS A 66 -4.46 2.69 9.01
C HIS A 66 -4.24 1.77 7.80
N ALA A 67 -3.48 2.20 6.79
CA ALA A 67 -3.15 1.40 5.62
C ALA A 67 -2.33 0.13 5.95
N PHE A 68 -1.57 0.14 7.04
CA PHE A 68 -0.90 -1.05 7.57
C PHE A 68 -1.77 -1.79 8.58
N LEU A 69 -2.37 -1.06 9.53
CA LEU A 69 -3.10 -1.66 10.64
C LEU A 69 -4.31 -2.45 10.19
N ASN A 70 -5.08 -1.96 9.22
CA ASN A 70 -6.25 -2.69 8.72
C ASN A 70 -5.84 -4.06 8.20
N THR A 71 -4.75 -4.15 7.43
CA THR A 71 -4.24 -5.42 6.92
C THR A 71 -3.86 -6.38 8.04
N LEU A 72 -3.19 -5.90 9.10
CA LEU A 72 -2.88 -6.74 10.26
C LEU A 72 -4.16 -7.24 10.98
N LEU A 73 -5.17 -6.37 11.14
CA LEU A 73 -6.45 -6.75 11.73
C LEU A 73 -7.24 -7.76 10.90
N TYR A 74 -7.14 -7.70 9.57
CA TYR A 74 -7.79 -8.67 8.66
C TYR A 74 -7.00 -9.97 8.55
N LEU A 75 -5.67 -9.94 8.67
CA LEU A 75 -4.87 -11.17 8.74
C LEU A 75 -5.11 -11.95 10.04
N ASP A 76 -5.51 -11.28 11.12
CA ASP A 76 -6.00 -11.88 12.36
C ASP A 76 -7.52 -11.69 12.53
N TYR A 77 -8.29 -11.88 11.45
CA TYR A 77 -9.75 -11.67 11.47
C TYR A 77 -10.45 -12.51 12.54
N ASP A 78 -10.03 -13.76 12.72
CA ASP A 78 -10.58 -14.68 13.72
C ASP A 78 -10.08 -14.42 15.16
N ARG A 79 -9.18 -13.44 15.38
CA ARG A 79 -8.60 -13.09 16.68
C ARG A 79 -7.88 -14.25 17.37
N LYS A 80 -7.08 -15.00 16.60
CA LYS A 80 -6.23 -16.09 17.09
C LYS A 80 -4.81 -15.61 17.43
N GLY A 81 -4.48 -14.37 17.12
CA GLY A 81 -3.16 -13.77 17.33
C GLY A 81 -2.34 -13.69 16.03
N PHE A 82 -1.36 -12.78 16.03
CA PHE A 82 -0.46 -12.54 14.89
C PHE A 82 0.99 -12.49 15.38
N ASP A 83 1.64 -13.65 15.43
CA ASP A 83 2.98 -13.81 16.00
C ASP A 83 4.12 -13.66 14.97
N TYR A 84 3.86 -12.97 13.86
CA TYR A 84 4.85 -12.70 12.82
C TYR A 84 5.40 -11.28 12.94
N PRO A 85 6.75 -11.09 12.92
CA PRO A 85 7.34 -9.76 12.86
C PRO A 85 6.92 -8.99 11.60
N VAL A 86 6.60 -7.71 11.77
CA VAL A 86 6.14 -6.81 10.70
C VAL A 86 7.26 -5.86 10.31
N LEU A 87 7.54 -5.77 9.01
CA LEU A 87 8.42 -4.75 8.43
C LEU A 87 7.60 -3.83 7.53
N PRO A 88 7.18 -2.63 8.00
CA PRO A 88 6.42 -1.70 7.20
C PRO A 88 7.30 -1.06 6.13
N ILE A 89 6.82 -1.05 4.89
CA ILE A 89 7.44 -0.35 3.76
C ILE A 89 6.37 0.60 3.21
N ALA A 90 6.67 1.90 3.23
CA ALA A 90 5.77 2.92 2.72
C ALA A 90 6.19 3.36 1.32
N VAL A 91 5.22 3.43 0.41
CA VAL A 91 5.40 3.98 -0.94
C VAL A 91 4.62 5.29 -1.03
N ASN A 92 5.25 6.35 -1.55
CA ASN A 92 4.54 7.60 -1.84
C ASN A 92 3.58 7.41 -3.04
N CYS A 93 2.39 6.88 -2.77
CA CYS A 93 1.43 6.52 -3.82
C CYS A 93 0.67 7.72 -4.40
N TYR A 94 0.43 8.76 -3.59
CA TYR A 94 -0.36 9.92 -4.00
C TYR A 94 0.48 11.04 -4.61
N GLY A 95 1.80 10.82 -4.73
CA GLY A 95 2.73 11.67 -5.46
C GLY A 95 2.62 13.15 -5.12
N SER A 96 2.43 13.96 -6.17
CA SER A 96 2.37 15.43 -6.13
C SER A 96 1.23 15.99 -5.27
N ASN A 97 0.29 15.14 -4.83
CA ASN A 97 -0.87 15.54 -4.03
C ASN A 97 -0.72 15.27 -2.52
N VAL A 98 0.25 14.44 -2.08
CA VAL A 98 0.36 14.06 -0.64
C VAL A 98 0.45 15.27 0.28
N ILE A 99 1.39 16.18 0.02
CA ILE A 99 1.70 17.25 0.96
C ILE A 99 0.69 18.39 0.81
N ARG A 100 0.35 18.80 -0.43
CA ARG A 100 -0.74 19.78 -0.65
C ARG A 100 -2.10 19.37 -0.10
N ASN A 101 -2.39 18.06 0.00
CA ASN A 101 -3.62 17.57 0.63
C ASN A 101 -3.45 17.19 2.10
N ARG A 102 -2.23 17.27 2.66
CA ARG A 102 -1.89 16.84 4.03
C ARG A 102 -2.34 15.39 4.32
N GLY A 103 -2.21 14.51 3.34
CA GLY A 103 -2.65 13.12 3.42
C GLY A 103 -4.17 12.91 3.39
N GLY A 104 -4.96 13.95 3.09
CA GLY A 104 -6.40 13.87 2.91
C GLY A 104 -6.83 13.79 1.43
N ALA A 105 -8.14 13.68 1.21
CA ALA A 105 -8.75 13.66 -0.13
C ALA A 105 -8.97 15.06 -0.74
N ILE A 106 -8.77 16.12 0.04
CA ILE A 106 -9.13 17.50 -0.35
C ILE A 106 -7.88 18.36 -0.42
N THR A 107 -7.72 19.09 -1.53
CA THR A 107 -6.68 20.10 -1.69
C THR A 107 -6.85 21.22 -0.68
N GLN A 108 -5.77 21.49 0.07
CA GLN A 108 -5.74 22.55 1.05
C GLN A 108 -5.57 23.91 0.35
N LYS A 109 -6.19 24.94 0.93
CA LYS A 109 -6.10 26.33 0.45
C LYS A 109 -5.50 27.23 1.52
N VAL A 110 -4.66 28.17 1.10
CA VAL A 110 -4.13 29.26 1.94
C VAL A 110 -4.57 30.57 1.30
N ASN A 111 -5.32 31.40 2.04
CA ASN A 111 -5.89 32.66 1.55
C ASN A 111 -6.72 32.49 0.24
N GLY A 112 -7.46 31.38 0.13
CA GLY A 112 -8.28 31.06 -1.05
C GLY A 112 -7.51 30.47 -2.23
N VAL A 113 -6.18 30.40 -2.16
CA VAL A 113 -5.32 29.83 -3.20
C VAL A 113 -4.98 28.38 -2.87
N GLU A 114 -5.12 27.48 -3.83
CA GLU A 114 -4.71 26.08 -3.68
C GLU A 114 -3.20 25.96 -3.49
N LEU A 115 -2.78 25.06 -2.60
CA LEU A 115 -1.37 24.74 -2.47
C LEU A 115 -0.84 24.15 -3.79
N PRO A 116 0.41 24.50 -4.19
CA PRO A 116 1.00 24.02 -5.43
C PRO A 116 1.23 22.50 -5.38
N PHE A 117 1.43 21.90 -6.55
CA PHE A 117 1.86 20.50 -6.64
C PHE A 117 3.29 20.33 -6.11
N ASP A 118 3.52 19.21 -5.44
CA ASP A 118 4.83 18.71 -5.05
C ASP A 118 5.47 17.91 -6.20
N PRO A 119 6.76 17.50 -6.09
CA PRO A 119 7.33 16.52 -7.02
C PRO A 119 6.53 15.21 -7.06
N PRO A 120 6.55 14.49 -8.19
CA PRO A 120 5.79 13.27 -8.35
C PRO A 120 6.30 12.15 -7.43
N GLY A 121 5.43 11.16 -7.23
CA GLY A 121 5.81 9.89 -6.63
C GLY A 121 6.67 9.04 -7.58
N PRO A 122 7.10 7.84 -7.14
CA PRO A 122 7.75 6.89 -8.04
C PRO A 122 6.79 6.50 -9.18
N SER A 123 7.35 6.29 -10.37
CA SER A 123 6.57 5.77 -11.50
C SER A 123 6.18 4.31 -11.28
N PRO A 124 5.11 3.83 -11.95
CA PRO A 124 4.75 2.40 -12.01
C PRO A 124 5.94 1.46 -12.23
N LYS A 125 6.72 1.74 -13.29
CA LYS A 125 7.92 0.98 -13.62
C LYS A 125 8.92 0.97 -12.47
N ARG A 126 9.15 2.10 -11.80
CA ARG A 126 10.09 2.19 -10.68
C ARG A 126 9.63 1.38 -9.47
N CYS A 127 8.33 1.35 -9.19
CA CYS A 127 7.75 0.48 -8.17
C CYS A 127 7.98 -1.00 -8.50
N MET A 128 7.79 -1.42 -9.75
CA MET A 128 8.07 -2.80 -10.16
C MET A 128 9.56 -3.16 -10.07
N GLU A 129 10.45 -2.25 -10.48
CA GLU A 129 11.90 -2.42 -10.31
C GLU A 129 12.29 -2.56 -8.83
N LEU A 130 11.71 -1.74 -7.95
CA LEU A 130 11.90 -1.82 -6.50
C LEU A 130 11.40 -3.16 -5.93
N GLY A 131 10.27 -3.64 -6.43
CA GLY A 131 9.73 -4.97 -6.12
C GLY A 131 10.69 -6.10 -6.48
N ALA A 132 11.21 -6.08 -7.69
CA ALA A 132 12.18 -7.06 -8.17
C ALA A 132 13.47 -7.06 -7.33
N ALA A 133 14.02 -5.88 -7.03
CA ALA A 133 15.16 -5.74 -6.12
C ALA A 133 14.87 -6.27 -4.72
N THR A 134 13.69 -5.95 -4.18
CA THR A 134 13.22 -6.47 -2.89
C THR A 134 13.21 -8.01 -2.89
N ALA A 135 12.71 -8.63 -3.96
CA ALA A 135 12.68 -10.08 -4.09
C ALA A 135 14.09 -10.68 -4.11
N ARG A 136 15.03 -10.11 -4.88
CA ARG A 136 16.43 -10.57 -4.90
C ARG A 136 17.08 -10.50 -3.52
N VAL A 137 17.04 -9.33 -2.90
CA VAL A 137 17.65 -9.09 -1.57
C VAL A 137 17.08 -10.05 -0.52
N MET A 138 15.76 -10.23 -0.48
CA MET A 138 15.14 -11.05 0.55
C MET A 138 15.25 -12.55 0.27
N LYS A 139 15.33 -12.98 -0.99
CA LYS A 139 15.53 -14.39 -1.37
C LYS A 139 16.87 -14.93 -0.87
N ASP A 140 17.91 -14.10 -0.90
CA ASP A 140 19.26 -14.46 -0.43
C ASP A 140 19.46 -14.24 1.08
N SER A 141 18.43 -13.73 1.77
CA SER A 141 18.44 -13.47 3.21
C SER A 141 18.11 -14.74 4.03
N PRO A 142 18.45 -14.79 5.33
CA PRO A 142 18.08 -15.92 6.19
C PRO A 142 16.58 -15.92 6.58
N TYR A 143 15.79 -14.96 6.11
CA TYR A 143 14.40 -14.77 6.53
C TYR A 143 13.42 -15.49 5.60
N ARG A 144 12.35 -16.03 6.19
CA ARG A 144 11.16 -16.47 5.45
C ARG A 144 10.19 -15.30 5.39
N VAL A 145 9.94 -14.79 4.19
CA VAL A 145 9.21 -13.53 3.99
C VAL A 145 7.90 -13.79 3.27
N ALA A 146 6.82 -13.24 3.81
CA ALA A 146 5.59 -12.97 3.07
C ALA A 146 5.59 -11.49 2.68
N LEU A 147 5.50 -11.20 1.38
CA LEU A 147 5.35 -9.84 0.88
C LEU A 147 3.86 -9.55 0.68
N VAL A 148 3.36 -8.49 1.30
CA VAL A 148 1.94 -8.12 1.29
C VAL A 148 1.80 -6.72 0.70
N ALA A 149 1.15 -6.59 -0.45
CA ALA A 149 0.69 -5.29 -0.95
C ALA A 149 -0.68 -5.01 -0.35
N SER A 150 -0.75 -3.92 0.42
CA SER A 150 -1.96 -3.48 1.10
C SER A 150 -2.50 -2.23 0.43
N SER A 151 -3.57 -2.38 -0.35
CA SER A 151 -4.41 -1.29 -0.87
C SER A 151 -5.56 -1.85 -1.69
N SER A 152 -6.64 -1.07 -1.82
CA SER A 152 -7.63 -1.25 -2.88
C SER A 152 -7.14 -0.58 -4.17
N TRP A 153 -7.93 -0.65 -5.24
CA TRP A 153 -7.50 -0.15 -6.56
C TRP A 153 -7.99 1.28 -6.79
N SER A 154 -8.69 1.57 -7.89
CA SER A 154 -9.14 2.95 -8.10
C SER A 154 -10.08 3.40 -7.00
N HIS A 155 -10.01 4.69 -6.63
CA HIS A 155 -10.86 5.29 -5.60
C HIS A 155 -11.78 6.34 -6.21
N ALA A 156 -13.09 6.28 -5.91
CA ALA A 156 -14.07 7.25 -6.37
C ALA A 156 -13.64 8.69 -6.05
N PHE A 157 -13.19 8.97 -4.82
CA PHE A 157 -12.71 10.32 -4.44
C PHE A 157 -11.45 10.80 -5.20
N LEU A 158 -10.79 9.93 -5.98
CA LEU A 158 -9.62 10.22 -6.81
C LEU A 158 -9.93 10.16 -8.31
N THR A 159 -11.19 9.97 -8.72
CA THR A 159 -11.58 9.82 -10.13
C THR A 159 -12.48 11.00 -10.58
N PRO A 160 -11.89 12.17 -10.93
CA PRO A 160 -12.65 13.36 -11.33
C PRO A 160 -13.59 13.15 -12.51
N LYS A 161 -13.19 12.31 -13.48
CA LYS A 161 -13.98 12.00 -14.68
C LYS A 161 -15.33 11.33 -14.37
N ASN A 162 -15.45 10.70 -13.20
CA ASN A 162 -16.68 10.12 -12.69
C ASN A 162 -17.39 11.02 -11.67
N HIS A 163 -17.08 12.33 -11.67
CA HIS A 163 -17.59 13.30 -10.70
C HIS A 163 -17.37 12.90 -9.23
N TYR A 164 -16.32 12.10 -8.98
CA TYR A 164 -15.99 11.54 -7.69
C TYR A 164 -17.04 10.58 -7.09
N LEU A 165 -17.96 10.05 -7.92
CA LEU A 165 -19.09 9.25 -7.47
C LEU A 165 -18.79 7.75 -7.43
N TRP A 166 -17.99 7.23 -8.37
CA TRP A 166 -17.60 5.82 -8.42
C TRP A 166 -16.15 5.65 -8.95
N PRO A 167 -15.48 4.54 -8.59
CA PRO A 167 -14.12 4.22 -9.06
C PRO A 167 -14.01 4.08 -10.59
N ASP A 168 -12.79 4.05 -11.13
CA ASP A 168 -12.56 3.77 -12.54
C ASP A 168 -12.60 2.25 -12.81
N ILE A 169 -13.82 1.76 -13.03
CA ILE A 169 -14.11 0.33 -13.20
C ILE A 169 -13.49 -0.23 -14.47
N GLU A 170 -13.48 0.52 -15.57
CA GLU A 170 -12.90 0.07 -16.84
C GLU A 170 -11.38 -0.10 -16.71
N SER A 171 -10.70 0.88 -16.10
CA SER A 171 -9.26 0.78 -15.86
C SER A 171 -8.93 -0.34 -14.87
N ASP A 172 -9.68 -0.48 -13.78
CA ASP A 172 -9.48 -1.56 -12.82
C ASP A 172 -9.68 -2.93 -13.46
N TYR A 173 -10.74 -3.14 -14.24
CA TYR A 173 -10.97 -4.42 -14.93
C TYR A 173 -9.83 -4.76 -15.90
N ALA A 174 -9.27 -3.79 -16.62
CA ALA A 174 -8.10 -4.01 -17.47
C ALA A 174 -6.87 -4.47 -16.65
N ARG A 175 -6.61 -3.85 -15.49
CA ARG A 175 -5.53 -4.28 -14.57
C ARG A 175 -5.77 -5.68 -14.04
N PHE A 176 -7.03 -6.03 -13.75
CA PHE A 176 -7.42 -7.36 -13.32
C PHE A 176 -7.12 -8.43 -14.37
N GLU A 177 -7.50 -8.21 -15.62
CA GLU A 177 -7.22 -9.17 -16.69
C GLU A 177 -5.72 -9.37 -16.91
N GLU A 178 -4.96 -8.28 -16.94
CA GLU A 178 -3.49 -8.33 -17.04
C GLU A 178 -2.85 -9.09 -15.87
N LEU A 179 -3.32 -8.86 -14.64
CA LEU A 179 -2.83 -9.58 -13.45
C LEU A 179 -3.16 -11.06 -13.56
N ARG A 180 -4.43 -11.41 -13.82
CA ARG A 180 -4.92 -12.80 -13.97
C ARG A 180 -4.08 -13.57 -15.00
N ASP A 181 -3.75 -12.94 -16.12
CA ASP A 181 -3.01 -13.59 -17.21
C ASP A 181 -1.49 -13.62 -16.95
N GLY A 182 -1.01 -12.86 -15.94
CA GLY A 182 0.38 -12.72 -15.58
C GLY A 182 1.16 -11.78 -16.50
N ASP A 183 0.49 -10.85 -17.17
CA ASP A 183 1.10 -9.83 -18.03
C ASP A 183 1.64 -8.65 -17.21
N TYR A 184 2.71 -8.92 -16.46
CA TYR A 184 3.43 -7.89 -15.71
C TYR A 184 4.07 -6.81 -16.60
N ASP A 185 4.32 -7.12 -17.88
CA ASP A 185 4.87 -6.15 -18.80
C ASP A 185 3.86 -5.07 -19.16
N ALA A 186 2.56 -5.38 -19.18
CA ALA A 186 1.50 -4.37 -19.29
C ALA A 186 1.57 -3.36 -18.14
N TRP A 187 1.76 -3.83 -16.91
CA TRP A 187 1.84 -2.97 -15.72
C TRP A 187 3.05 -2.02 -15.76
N LYS A 188 4.19 -2.48 -16.31
CA LYS A 188 5.40 -1.64 -16.49
C LYS A 188 5.22 -0.52 -17.51
N ARG A 189 4.27 -0.66 -18.45
CA ARG A 189 4.00 0.33 -19.51
C ARG A 189 3.03 1.43 -19.07
N ILE A 190 2.36 1.26 -17.93
CA ILE A 190 1.42 2.26 -17.40
C ILE A 190 2.21 3.51 -17.00
N SER A 191 1.74 4.68 -17.44
CA SER A 191 2.31 5.96 -17.05
C SER A 191 1.76 6.44 -15.70
N THR A 192 2.47 7.34 -15.04
CA THR A 192 1.95 8.01 -13.83
C THR A 192 0.64 8.75 -14.13
N ASP A 193 0.52 9.42 -15.27
CA ASP A 193 -0.70 10.14 -15.65
C ASP A 193 -1.91 9.20 -15.78
N GLN A 194 -1.72 7.99 -16.30
CA GLN A 194 -2.79 6.99 -16.40
C GLN A 194 -3.24 6.50 -15.00
N ILE A 195 -2.29 6.32 -14.08
CA ILE A 195 -2.59 5.99 -12.68
C ILE A 195 -3.39 7.11 -12.01
N GLU A 196 -2.97 8.36 -12.21
CA GLU A 196 -3.63 9.52 -11.61
C GLU A 196 -5.03 9.77 -12.20
N ASP A 197 -5.20 9.66 -13.52
CA ASP A 197 -6.50 9.81 -14.20
C ASP A 197 -7.52 8.75 -13.76
N ALA A 198 -7.05 7.51 -13.56
CA ALA A 198 -7.89 6.41 -13.09
C ALA A 198 -8.18 6.46 -11.59
N GLY A 199 -7.51 7.31 -10.80
CA GLY A 199 -7.63 7.29 -9.35
C GLY A 199 -6.99 6.05 -8.70
N GLN A 200 -6.00 5.44 -9.37
CA GLN A 200 -5.31 4.19 -8.99
C GLN A 200 -4.01 4.43 -8.22
N GLN A 201 -3.85 5.55 -7.54
CA GLN A 201 -2.62 5.94 -6.85
C GLN A 201 -2.07 4.80 -5.98
N GLU A 202 -2.92 4.13 -5.21
CA GLU A 202 -2.52 3.03 -4.33
C GLU A 202 -2.21 1.70 -5.04
N LEU A 203 -2.48 1.59 -6.35
CA LEU A 203 -2.03 0.46 -7.18
C LEU A 203 -0.50 0.43 -7.30
N LEU A 204 0.18 1.53 -7.00
CA LEU A 204 1.65 1.56 -6.90
C LEU A 204 2.20 0.60 -5.83
N ASN A 205 1.45 0.33 -4.75
CA ASN A 205 1.80 -0.72 -3.78
C ASN A 205 1.76 -2.12 -4.43
N TRP A 206 0.73 -2.38 -5.23
CA TRP A 206 0.60 -3.63 -5.98
C TRP A 206 1.68 -3.78 -7.03
N MET A 207 2.14 -2.69 -7.65
CA MET A 207 3.25 -2.73 -8.60
C MET A 207 4.56 -3.18 -7.94
N CYS A 208 4.83 -2.79 -6.69
CA CYS A 208 5.95 -3.36 -5.94
C CYS A 208 5.80 -4.89 -5.77
N LEU A 209 4.59 -5.38 -5.44
CA LEU A 209 4.35 -6.82 -5.34
C LEU A 209 4.46 -7.52 -6.69
N ALA A 210 3.85 -6.98 -7.75
CA ALA A 210 3.88 -7.52 -9.09
C ALA A 210 5.31 -7.61 -9.63
N GLY A 211 6.14 -6.59 -9.39
CA GLY A 211 7.56 -6.61 -9.74
C GLY A 211 8.34 -7.70 -9.00
N ALA A 212 8.07 -7.88 -7.70
CA ALA A 212 8.67 -8.96 -6.92
C ALA A 212 8.24 -10.35 -7.43
N MET A 213 6.96 -10.52 -7.78
CA MET A 213 6.43 -11.79 -8.27
C MET A 213 6.91 -12.10 -9.69
N GLN A 214 7.04 -11.07 -10.55
CA GLN A 214 7.67 -11.21 -11.87
C GLN A 214 9.12 -11.69 -11.75
N GLU A 215 9.92 -11.08 -10.86
CA GLU A 215 11.31 -11.48 -10.60
C GLU A 215 11.43 -12.95 -10.15
N LEU A 216 10.47 -13.39 -9.33
CA LEU A 216 10.41 -14.77 -8.84
C LEU A 216 9.78 -15.75 -9.83
N GLY A 217 9.30 -15.29 -11.00
CA GLY A 217 8.62 -16.12 -11.98
C GLY A 217 7.27 -16.67 -11.51
N ARG A 218 6.61 -15.98 -10.56
CA ARG A 218 5.33 -16.40 -9.96
C ARG A 218 4.15 -15.79 -10.70
N LYS A 219 3.04 -16.54 -10.74
CA LYS A 219 1.74 -16.08 -11.25
C LYS A 219 0.73 -15.97 -10.11
N PRO A 220 -0.25 -15.05 -10.20
CA PRO A 220 -1.26 -14.93 -9.17
C PRO A 220 -2.27 -16.07 -9.27
N GLU A 221 -2.71 -16.53 -8.12
CA GLU A 221 -4.00 -17.15 -7.91
C GLU A 221 -4.98 -16.06 -7.50
N ILE A 222 -5.93 -15.74 -8.38
CA ILE A 222 -7.00 -14.80 -8.04
C ILE A 222 -7.98 -15.50 -7.10
N LEU A 223 -8.12 -14.95 -5.90
CA LEU A 223 -9.08 -15.42 -4.90
C LEU A 223 -10.44 -14.77 -5.13
N ASP A 224 -10.46 -13.46 -5.38
CA ASP A 224 -11.69 -12.71 -5.65
C ASP A 224 -11.39 -11.36 -6.32
N TYR A 225 -12.39 -10.83 -7.05
CA TYR A 225 -12.41 -9.46 -7.56
C TYR A 225 -13.80 -8.87 -7.34
N VAL A 226 -13.86 -7.88 -6.45
CA VAL A 226 -15.09 -7.23 -6.03
C VAL A 226 -15.18 -5.86 -6.68
N GLU A 227 -15.96 -5.78 -7.74
CA GLU A 227 -16.36 -4.53 -8.38
C GLU A 227 -17.47 -3.83 -7.58
N THR A 228 -17.47 -2.49 -7.61
CA THR A 228 -18.46 -1.69 -6.91
C THR A 228 -18.70 -0.32 -7.55
N TYR A 229 -19.97 0.06 -7.65
CA TYR A 229 -20.42 1.42 -7.98
C TYR A 229 -20.87 2.23 -6.76
N VAL A 230 -20.91 1.61 -5.57
CA VAL A 230 -21.48 2.21 -4.35
C VAL A 230 -20.39 2.50 -3.31
N PHE A 231 -19.49 1.55 -3.10
CA PHE A 231 -18.31 1.76 -2.27
C PHE A 231 -17.22 2.53 -3.02
N ASN A 232 -16.35 3.15 -2.23
CA ASN A 232 -15.32 4.04 -2.73
C ASN A 232 -14.26 3.37 -3.61
N SER A 233 -14.06 2.05 -3.57
CA SER A 233 -12.98 1.41 -4.33
C SER A 233 -13.26 -0.07 -4.62
N ASN A 234 -12.83 -0.52 -5.80
CA ASN A 234 -12.81 -1.93 -6.19
C ASN A 234 -11.69 -2.68 -5.44
N LYS A 235 -11.88 -3.98 -5.21
CA LYS A 235 -10.93 -4.81 -4.45
C LYS A 235 -10.54 -6.04 -5.25
N CYS A 236 -9.25 -6.32 -5.33
CA CYS A 236 -8.73 -7.59 -5.81
C CYS A 236 -8.05 -8.32 -4.65
N LEU A 237 -8.28 -9.63 -4.55
CA LEU A 237 -7.59 -10.52 -3.63
C LEU A 237 -6.83 -11.55 -4.45
N ALA A 238 -5.52 -11.62 -4.26
CA ALA A 238 -4.65 -12.54 -4.97
C ALA A 238 -3.61 -13.16 -4.03
N LEU A 239 -3.30 -14.43 -4.26
CA LEU A 239 -2.22 -15.16 -3.60
C LEU A 239 -1.14 -15.50 -4.62
N PHE A 240 0.12 -15.48 -4.20
CA PHE A 240 1.24 -15.96 -5.02
C PHE A 240 1.92 -17.11 -4.28
N SER A 241 1.62 -18.33 -4.72
CA SER A 241 2.18 -19.53 -4.09
C SER A 241 3.69 -19.66 -4.36
N PRO A 242 4.47 -20.24 -3.40
CA PRO A 242 5.92 -20.33 -3.48
C PRO A 242 6.50 -21.00 -4.72
#